data_AF-A0A1Q3B5W2-F1
#
_entry.id   AF-A0A1Q3B5W2-F1
#
_cell.length_a   1.000
_cell.length_b   1.000
_cell.length_c   1.000
_cell.angle_alpha   90.00
_cell.angle_beta   90.00
_cell.angle_gamma   90.00
#
_symmetry.space_group_name_H-M   'P 1'
#
loop_
_entity.id
_entity.type
_entity.pdbx_description
1 polymer ?
#
loop_
_entity_poly.entity_id
_entity_poly.type
_entity_poly.pdbx_seq_one_letter_code
_entity_poly.pdbx_strand_id
1 'polypeptide(L)'
;MHPPLTLHRHPMCAEIIEQFQKCHVDHPIRKFFGDCTDLKIKLDQCFRQEKALKRKANMEQSKMLQARLQAIRKETAESGP
;
A
#
# COMPACT_ATOMS: atom_id res chain seq x y z
N MET A 1 0.60 4.37 -14.49
CA MET A 1 1.54 3.27 -14.18
C MET A 1 1.09 2.64 -12.87
N HIS A 2 0.68 1.36 -12.88
CA HIS A 2 0.30 0.65 -11.65
C HIS A 2 1.56 -0.02 -11.04
N PRO A 3 1.67 -0.10 -9.71
CA PRO A 3 2.73 -0.90 -9.07
C PRO A 3 2.60 -2.39 -9.42
N PRO A 4 3.67 -3.19 -9.26
CA PRO A 4 3.64 -4.61 -9.57
C PRO A 4 2.56 -5.33 -8.76
N LEU A 5 1.76 -6.15 -9.45
CA LEU A 5 0.59 -6.90 -8.96
C LEU A 5 0.98 -8.08 -8.03
N THR A 6 1.80 -7.82 -7.03
CA THR A 6 2.21 -8.84 -6.06
C THR A 6 1.08 -9.07 -5.06
N LEU A 7 0.27 -10.12 -5.30
CA LEU A 7 -0.94 -10.45 -4.52
C LEU A 7 -0.67 -10.49 -3.01
N HIS A 8 0.46 -11.07 -2.61
CA HIS A 8 0.88 -11.16 -1.20
C HIS A 8 1.13 -9.80 -0.52
N ARG A 9 1.38 -8.73 -1.28
CA ARG A 9 1.63 -7.39 -0.70
C ARG A 9 0.37 -6.53 -0.58
N HIS A 10 -0.71 -6.95 -1.24
CA HIS A 10 -1.94 -6.16 -1.40
C HIS A 10 -3.20 -6.95 -1.04
N PRO A 11 -3.34 -7.40 0.22
CA PRO A 11 -4.45 -8.26 0.62
C PRO A 11 -5.82 -7.58 0.44
N MET A 12 -5.90 -6.24 0.56
CA MET A 12 -7.17 -5.51 0.38
C MET A 12 -7.59 -5.38 -1.09
N CYS A 13 -6.65 -5.52 -2.02
CA CYS A 13 -6.91 -5.38 -3.45
C CYS A 13 -6.91 -6.73 -4.17
N ALA A 14 -6.84 -7.85 -3.45
CA ALA A 14 -6.68 -9.19 -4.03
C ALA A 14 -7.80 -9.53 -5.03
N GLU A 15 -9.06 -9.27 -4.67
CA GLU A 15 -10.22 -9.55 -5.53
C GLU A 15 -10.19 -8.74 -6.83
N ILE A 16 -9.72 -7.49 -6.78
CA ILE A 16 -9.63 -6.62 -7.97
C ILE A 16 -8.46 -7.06 -8.85
N ILE A 17 -7.35 -7.52 -8.24
CA ILE A 17 -6.20 -8.08 -8.95
C ILE A 17 -6.62 -9.34 -9.70
N GLU A 18 -7.37 -10.25 -9.08
CA GLU A 18 -7.87 -11.46 -9.73
C GLU A 18 -8.78 -11.13 -10.91
N GLN A 19 -9.72 -10.20 -10.75
CA GLN A 19 -10.60 -9.76 -11.85
C GLN A 19 -9.80 -9.13 -13.00
N PHE A 20 -8.80 -8.31 -12.68
CA PHE A 20 -7.93 -7.69 -13.68
C PHE A 20 -7.09 -8.73 -14.43
N GLN A 21 -6.52 -9.71 -13.71
CA GLN A 21 -5.78 -10.82 -14.31
C GLN A 21 -6.68 -11.67 -15.20
N LYS A 22 -7.89 -11.99 -14.73
CA LYS A 22 -8.90 -12.73 -15.51
C LYS A 22 -9.23 -12.00 -16.81
N CYS A 23 -9.47 -10.68 -16.76
CA CYS A 23 -9.70 -9.88 -17.96
C CYS A 23 -8.52 -9.95 -18.96
N HIS A 24 -7.28 -9.93 -18.47
CA HIS A 24 -6.09 -10.08 -19.32
C HIS A 24 -5.93 -11.50 -19.91
N VAL A 25 -6.37 -12.53 -19.21
CA VAL A 25 -6.37 -13.93 -19.68
C VAL A 25 -7.45 -14.15 -20.73
N ASP A 26 -8.67 -13.65 -20.48
CA ASP A 26 -9.82 -13.79 -21.37
C ASP A 26 -9.65 -12.94 -22.65
N HIS A 27 -8.94 -11.81 -22.55
CA HIS A 27 -8.75 -10.85 -23.65
C HIS A 27 -7.26 -10.58 -23.95
N PRO A 28 -6.49 -11.58 -24.43
CA PRO A 28 -5.05 -11.43 -24.62
C PRO A 28 -4.69 -10.39 -25.69
N ILE A 29 -5.57 -10.16 -26.68
CA ILE A 29 -5.41 -9.16 -27.74
C ILE A 29 -6.14 -7.86 -27.36
N ARG A 30 -7.38 -7.94 -26.85
CA ARG A 30 -8.17 -6.73 -26.53
C ARG A 30 -7.73 -5.98 -25.28
N LYS A 31 -6.90 -6.58 -24.42
CA LYS A 31 -6.24 -5.85 -23.31
C LYS A 31 -5.46 -4.62 -23.79
N PHE A 32 -4.94 -4.65 -25.02
CA PHE A 32 -4.23 -3.51 -25.61
C PHE A 32 -5.16 -2.44 -26.19
N PHE A 33 -6.43 -2.80 -26.43
CA PHE A 33 -7.46 -1.90 -26.94
C PHE A 33 -8.29 -1.23 -25.82
N GLY A 34 -8.03 -1.59 -24.55
CA GLY A 34 -8.60 -0.90 -23.41
C GLY A 34 -9.80 -1.60 -22.75
N ASP A 35 -10.17 -2.82 -23.15
CA ASP A 35 -11.30 -3.57 -22.55
C ASP A 35 -11.18 -3.76 -21.03
N CYS A 36 -9.96 -3.77 -20.50
CA CYS A 36 -9.69 -3.94 -19.06
C CYS A 36 -9.41 -2.60 -18.33
N THR A 37 -9.68 -1.45 -18.97
CA THR A 37 -9.33 -0.13 -18.41
C THR A 37 -10.11 0.21 -17.14
N ASP A 38 -11.40 -0.15 -17.07
CA ASP A 38 -12.20 0.11 -15.86
C ASP A 38 -11.66 -0.65 -14.65
N LEU A 39 -11.28 -1.92 -14.83
CA LEU A 39 -10.65 -2.74 -13.79
C LEU A 39 -9.30 -2.16 -13.37
N LYS A 40 -8.51 -1.66 -14.33
CA LYS A 40 -7.25 -0.95 -14.05
C LYS A 40 -7.47 0.30 -13.19
N ILE A 41 -8.51 1.10 -13.48
CA ILE A 41 -8.81 2.31 -12.70
C ILE A 41 -9.19 1.94 -11.26
N LYS A 42 -10.06 0.93 -11.07
CA LYS A 42 -10.44 0.42 -9.74
C LYS A 42 -9.24 -0.09 -8.96
N LEU A 43 -8.36 -0.83 -9.64
CA LEU A 43 -7.13 -1.34 -9.04
C LEU A 43 -6.20 -0.20 -8.57
N ASP A 44 -5.97 0.81 -9.42
CA ASP A 44 -5.15 1.97 -9.07
C ASP A 44 -5.74 2.76 -7.90
N GLN A 45 -7.07 2.87 -7.81
CA GLN A 45 -7.75 3.48 -6.66
C GLN A 45 -7.52 2.68 -5.38
N CYS A 46 -7.66 1.35 -5.45
CA CYS A 46 -7.41 0.48 -4.31
C CYS A 46 -5.97 0.59 -3.81
N PHE A 47 -4.98 0.56 -4.71
CA PHE A 47 -3.57 0.73 -4.32
C PHE A 47 -3.28 2.09 -3.71
N ARG A 48 -3.93 3.16 -4.18
CA ARG A 48 -3.81 4.49 -3.56
C ARG A 48 -4.36 4.49 -2.13
N GLN A 49 -5.51 3.87 -1.91
CA GLN A 49 -6.13 3.76 -0.58
C GLN A 49 -5.26 2.93 0.37
N GLU A 50 -4.80 1.76 -0.07
CA GLU A 50 -3.94 0.90 0.75
C GLU A 50 -2.64 1.62 1.13
N LYS A 51 -2.03 2.32 0.18
CA LYS A 51 -0.83 3.12 0.44
C LYS A 51 -1.10 4.25 1.44
N ALA A 52 -2.26 4.90 1.36
CA ALA A 52 -2.65 5.94 2.31
C ALA A 52 -2.82 5.39 3.73
N LEU A 53 -3.47 4.24 3.88
CA LEU A 53 -3.65 3.57 5.17
C LEU A 53 -2.32 3.13 5.78
N LYS A 54 -1.45 2.47 5.00
CA LYS A 54 -0.09 2.09 5.43
C LYS A 54 0.73 3.32 5.84
N ARG A 55 0.64 4.42 5.09
CA ARG A 55 1.32 5.68 5.45
C ARG A 55 0.81 6.27 6.76
N LYS A 56 -0.51 6.25 7.00
CA LYS A 56 -1.10 6.72 8.26
C LYS A 56 -0.61 5.89 9.45
N ALA A 57 -0.66 4.56 9.33
CA ALA A 57 -0.18 3.65 10.37
C ALA A 57 1.32 3.84 10.66
N ASN A 58 2.15 3.93 9.62
CA ASN A 58 3.58 4.18 9.79
C ASN A 58 3.87 5.55 10.43
N MET A 59 3.11 6.58 10.09
CA MET A 59 3.25 7.90 10.70
C MET A 59 2.93 7.85 12.20
N GLU A 60 1.88 7.13 12.59
CA GLU A 60 1.51 6.97 13.99
C GLU A 60 2.58 6.21 14.78
N GLN A 61 3.04 5.08 14.24
CA GLN A 61 4.13 4.30 14.84
C GLN A 61 5.43 5.12 14.95
N SER A 62 5.75 5.91 13.93
CA SER A 62 6.90 6.81 13.97
C SER A 62 6.79 7.86 15.07
N LYS A 63 5.60 8.44 15.30
CA LYS A 63 5.38 9.41 16.38
C LYS A 63 5.54 8.76 17.75
N MET A 64 4.98 7.56 17.94
CA MET A 64 5.12 6.79 19.18
C MET A 64 6.59 6.47 19.47
N LEU A 65 7.32 5.98 18.46
CA LEU A 65 8.75 5.69 18.59
C LEU A 65 9.55 6.96 18.90
N GLN A 66 9.28 8.06 18.20
CA GLN A 66 9.96 9.33 18.43
C GLN A 66 9.73 9.84 19.86
N ALA A 67 8.48 9.80 20.35
CA ALA A 67 8.15 10.19 21.72
C ALA A 67 8.88 9.32 22.74
N ARG A 68 8.91 8.00 22.54
CA ARG A 68 9.65 7.06 23.41
C ARG A 68 11.15 7.36 23.43
N LEU A 69 11.75 7.57 22.27
CA LEU A 69 13.18 7.91 22.16
C LEU A 69 13.50 9.25 22.83
N GLN A 70 12.61 10.23 22.74
CA GLN A 70 12.78 11.51 23.43
C GLN A 70 12.68 11.37 24.95
N ALA A 71 11.77 10.54 25.46
CA ALA A 71 11.66 10.27 26.90
C ALA A 71 12.95 9.62 27.44
N ILE A 72 13.40 8.54 26.79
CA ILE A 72 14.64 7.84 27.16
C ILE A 72 15.84 8.79 27.14
N ARG A 73 15.95 9.64 26.11
CA ARG A 73 17.03 10.63 26.00
C ARG A 73 17.07 11.61 27.18
N LYS A 74 15.90 12.07 27.65
CA LYS A 74 15.81 12.97 28.80
C LYS A 74 16.23 12.25 30.08
N GLU A 75 15.71 11.05 30.32
CA GLU A 75 16.07 10.22 31.48
C GLU A 75 17.59 9.98 31.53
N THR A 76 18.21 9.59 30.41
CA THR A 76 19.67 9.39 30.35
C THR A 76 20.49 10.68 30.55
N ALA A 77 19.94 11.84 30.22
CA ALA A 77 20.61 13.12 30.45
C ALA A 77 20.52 13.57 31.91
N GLU A 78 19.41 13.22 32.60
CA GLU A 78 19.21 13.49 34.03
C GLU A 78 19.93 12.47 34.93
N SER A 79 20.15 11.24 34.45
CA SER A 79 20.86 10.18 35.18
C SER A 79 22.35 10.08 34.84
N GLY A 80 22.88 10.98 34.02
CA GLY A 80 24.31 11.06 33.72
C GLY A 80 25.10 11.64 34.91
N PRO A 81 26.27 11.08 35.28
CA PRO A 81 27.12 11.59 36.36
C PRO A 81 27.60 13.03 36.17
#